data_AF-A0A920T737-F1
#
_entry.id   AF-A0A920T737-F1
#
_cell.length_a   1.000
_cell.length_b   1.000
_cell.length_c   1.000
_cell.angle_alpha   90.00
_cell.angle_beta   90.00
_cell.angle_gamma   90.00
#
_symmetry.space_group_name_H-M   'P 1'
#
loop_
_entity.id
_entity.type
_entity.pdbx_description
1 polymer ?
#
loop_
_entity_poly.entity_id
_entity_poly.type
_entity_poly.pdbx_seq_one_letter_code
_entity_poly.pdbx_strand_id
1 'polypeptide(L)'
;MYWQFHVASSRPKVALRDGDWKLLAHLGDPQIKPFGDIRAKDQEAIKTQKITRLELYNLAEDVGETRDQATAHPDRVKQMGGVLEDLFRQVQKETPTWTAWTWPRHEGKRIAWAGKLRGYGWRTNGTGSHPGADAPTHWSPKENIAWATPLPTRSNSLPVFTRRSVFTCVEPFGLAKLDLADGKVLWQRTSSYTDITSPGDWVTILKEVKQLKTITDEQALLRKQREKLEDQLDKAKDKDALLAKIEKIEAREESLQEKADGMPRAARYTLPITQRQYNGYTTATPITDGRLVWTVFGNRVATCFEWKATGSGPGYCRTTPR
;
A
#
# COMPACT_ATOMS: atom_id res chain seq x y z
N MET A 1 -17.52 -12.49 -6.77
CA MET A 1 -16.87 -11.22 -6.37
C MET A 1 -17.77 -10.05 -6.75
N TYR A 2 -18.11 -9.18 -5.80
CA TYR A 2 -18.88 -7.96 -6.05
C TYR A 2 -17.98 -6.73 -5.88
N TRP A 3 -18.15 -5.72 -6.74
CA TRP A 3 -17.40 -4.48 -6.67
C TRP A 3 -18.26 -3.31 -7.10
N GLN A 4 -18.15 -2.18 -6.40
CA GLN A 4 -18.90 -0.96 -6.68
C GLN A 4 -17.99 0.26 -6.50
N PHE A 5 -17.98 1.15 -7.50
CA PHE A 5 -17.24 2.40 -7.45
C PHE A 5 -18.04 3.53 -8.09
N HIS A 6 -18.67 4.35 -7.24
CA HIS A 6 -19.57 5.44 -7.66
C HIS A 6 -18.93 6.46 -8.60
N VAL A 7 -17.63 6.71 -8.46
CA VAL A 7 -16.88 7.70 -9.26
C VAL A 7 -15.92 7.06 -10.26
N ALA A 8 -16.15 5.80 -10.63
CA ALA A 8 -15.42 5.15 -11.73
C ALA A 8 -15.48 6.01 -13.00
N SER A 9 -14.40 6.04 -13.78
CA SER A 9 -14.36 6.75 -15.07
C SER A 9 -15.17 6.04 -16.15
N SER A 10 -15.31 4.71 -16.06
CA SER A 10 -16.18 3.90 -16.91
C SER A 10 -17.65 4.18 -16.67
N ARG A 11 -18.53 3.89 -17.64
CA ARG A 11 -19.99 4.04 -17.48
C ARG A 11 -20.57 3.08 -16.41
N PRO A 12 -20.30 1.77 -16.44
CA PRO A 12 -20.71 0.87 -15.37
C PRO A 12 -20.06 1.25 -14.05
N LYS A 13 -20.84 1.16 -12.97
CA LYS A 13 -20.40 1.51 -11.60
C LYS A 13 -20.37 0.32 -10.66
N VAL A 14 -21.01 -0.78 -11.05
CA VAL A 14 -21.10 -2.01 -10.26
C VAL A 14 -20.71 -3.19 -11.15
N ALA A 15 -20.00 -4.15 -10.57
CA ALA A 15 -19.58 -5.37 -11.21
C ALA A 15 -19.85 -6.57 -10.30
N LEU A 16 -20.35 -7.66 -10.89
CA LEU A 16 -20.42 -8.97 -10.25
C LEU A 16 -19.69 -9.98 -11.14
N ARG A 17 -18.76 -10.72 -10.57
CA ARG A 17 -18.12 -11.86 -11.23
C ARG A 17 -18.50 -13.16 -10.55
N ASP A 18 -18.94 -14.13 -11.34
CA ASP A 18 -19.24 -15.51 -10.95
C ASP A 18 -18.66 -16.49 -11.99
N GLY A 19 -17.61 -17.21 -11.61
CA GLY A 19 -16.82 -18.05 -12.51
C GLY A 19 -16.23 -17.25 -13.68
N ASP A 20 -16.50 -17.71 -14.89
CA ASP A 20 -16.08 -17.08 -16.15
C ASP A 20 -16.94 -15.87 -16.51
N TRP A 21 -18.10 -15.70 -15.88
CA TRP A 21 -19.05 -14.65 -16.22
C TRP A 21 -18.83 -13.39 -15.40
N LYS A 22 -18.85 -12.25 -16.08
CA LYS A 22 -18.82 -10.92 -15.48
C LYS A 22 -20.07 -10.15 -15.93
N LEU A 23 -20.84 -9.69 -14.96
CA LEU A 23 -21.99 -8.82 -15.14
C LEU A 23 -21.62 -7.40 -14.69
N LEU A 24 -21.86 -6.42 -15.54
CA LEU A 24 -21.65 -5.00 -15.28
C LEU A 24 -23.00 -4.28 -15.21
N ALA A 25 -23.14 -3.36 -14.26
CA ALA A 25 -24.36 -2.58 -14.10
C ALA A 25 -24.12 -1.07 -14.17
N HIS A 26 -25.01 -0.40 -14.90
CA HIS A 26 -25.09 1.04 -15.03
C HIS A 26 -26.08 1.58 -14.00
N LEU A 27 -25.75 2.72 -13.40
CA LEU A 27 -26.62 3.40 -12.45
C LEU A 27 -27.28 4.61 -13.10
N GLY A 28 -28.54 4.83 -12.78
CA GLY A 28 -29.31 6.00 -13.20
C GLY A 28 -28.94 7.28 -12.45
N ASP A 29 -29.70 8.33 -12.73
CA ASP A 29 -29.57 9.61 -12.04
C ASP A 29 -29.98 9.54 -10.55
N PRO A 30 -29.43 10.41 -9.70
CA PRO A 30 -28.41 11.43 -10.03
C PRO A 30 -26.99 10.84 -10.15
N GLN A 31 -26.25 11.22 -11.20
CA GLN A 31 -24.85 10.80 -11.38
C GLN A 31 -23.90 11.48 -10.38
N ILE A 32 -23.03 10.66 -9.77
CA ILE A 32 -21.97 11.14 -8.88
C ILE A 32 -20.71 11.41 -9.71
N LYS A 33 -20.21 12.65 -9.66
CA LYS A 33 -18.98 13.05 -10.38
C LYS A 33 -17.77 12.99 -9.45
N PRO A 34 -16.57 12.57 -9.94
CA PRO A 34 -15.35 12.57 -9.14
C PRO A 34 -15.10 13.93 -8.49
N PHE A 35 -14.87 13.92 -7.17
CA PHE A 35 -14.54 15.10 -6.41
C PHE A 35 -13.84 14.72 -5.10
N GLY A 36 -13.11 15.67 -4.49
CA GLY A 36 -12.41 15.45 -3.23
C GLY A 36 -13.26 15.69 -1.97
N ASP A 37 -14.46 16.25 -2.13
CA ASP A 37 -15.35 16.61 -1.02
C ASP A 37 -16.41 15.53 -0.79
N ILE A 38 -16.99 15.50 0.41
CA ILE A 38 -18.22 14.75 0.72
C ILE A 38 -19.39 15.71 0.53
N ARG A 39 -20.19 15.51 -0.54
CA ARG A 39 -21.33 16.38 -0.86
C ARG A 39 -22.62 15.72 -0.44
N ALA A 40 -23.52 16.47 0.21
CA ALA A 40 -24.83 15.97 0.66
C ALA A 40 -25.63 15.30 -0.48
N LYS A 41 -25.67 15.92 -1.66
CA LYS A 41 -26.33 15.37 -2.86
C LYS A 41 -25.75 14.02 -3.31
N ASP A 42 -24.46 13.78 -3.12
CA ASP A 42 -23.85 12.50 -3.49
C ASP A 42 -24.21 11.43 -2.45
N GLN A 43 -24.29 11.81 -1.17
CA GLN A 43 -24.76 10.90 -0.12
C GLN A 43 -26.22 10.49 -0.37
N GLU A 44 -27.06 11.42 -0.79
CA GLU A 44 -28.44 11.14 -1.22
C GLU A 44 -28.46 10.24 -2.47
N ALA A 45 -27.62 10.53 -3.47
CA ALA A 45 -27.49 9.71 -4.68
C ALA A 45 -27.14 8.25 -4.35
N ILE A 46 -26.14 8.02 -3.50
CA ILE A 46 -25.71 6.68 -3.07
C ILE A 46 -26.90 5.87 -2.53
N LYS A 47 -27.82 6.53 -1.81
CA LYS A 47 -28.99 5.91 -1.18
C LYS A 47 -30.18 5.69 -2.13
N THR A 48 -30.22 6.34 -3.28
CA THR A 48 -31.43 6.43 -4.12
C THR A 48 -31.22 5.93 -5.55
N GLN A 49 -29.97 5.88 -6.03
CA GLN A 49 -29.64 5.42 -7.37
C GLN A 49 -30.16 4.00 -7.62
N LYS A 50 -30.60 3.77 -8.86
CA LYS A 50 -31.10 2.46 -9.33
C LYS A 50 -30.25 1.93 -10.46
N ILE A 51 -30.21 0.62 -10.58
CA ILE A 51 -29.64 -0.06 -11.74
C ILE A 51 -30.58 0.18 -12.94
N THR A 52 -30.00 0.61 -14.08
CA THR A 52 -30.77 0.95 -15.28
C THR A 52 -30.44 0.08 -16.48
N ARG A 53 -29.24 -0.51 -16.51
CA ARG A 53 -28.80 -1.39 -17.60
C ARG A 53 -27.78 -2.40 -17.08
N LEU A 54 -27.83 -3.60 -17.64
CA LEU A 54 -26.88 -4.68 -17.42
C LEU A 54 -26.14 -5.02 -18.72
N GLU A 55 -24.87 -5.39 -18.60
CA GLU A 55 -24.02 -5.93 -19.67
C GLU A 55 -23.40 -7.23 -19.16
N LEU A 56 -23.26 -8.25 -20.01
CA LEU A 56 -22.74 -9.57 -19.61
C LEU A 56 -21.59 -10.00 -20.52
N TYR A 57 -20.50 -10.48 -19.92
CA TYR A 57 -19.30 -10.93 -20.63
C TYR A 57 -18.84 -12.29 -20.11
N ASN A 58 -18.39 -13.14 -21.02
CA ASN A 58 -17.69 -14.38 -20.69
C ASN A 58 -16.19 -14.15 -20.84
N LEU A 59 -15.46 -14.12 -19.73
CA LEU A 59 -14.05 -13.75 -19.68
C LEU A 59 -13.10 -14.88 -20.06
N ALA A 60 -13.58 -16.13 -20.13
CA ALA A 60 -12.79 -17.23 -20.68
C ALA A 60 -12.66 -17.12 -22.20
N GLU A 61 -13.69 -16.56 -22.86
CA GLU A 61 -13.75 -16.39 -24.32
C GLU A 61 -13.37 -14.98 -24.77
N ASP A 62 -13.67 -13.97 -23.95
CA ASP A 62 -13.53 -12.54 -24.27
C ASP A 62 -13.02 -11.76 -23.06
N VAL A 63 -11.73 -11.96 -22.75
CA VAL A 63 -11.04 -11.25 -21.65
C VAL A 63 -11.05 -9.72 -21.82
N GLY A 64 -11.23 -9.23 -23.06
CA GLY A 64 -11.25 -7.81 -23.39
C GLY A 64 -12.62 -7.15 -23.22
N GLU A 65 -13.67 -7.90 -22.87
CA GLU A 65 -15.04 -7.39 -22.67
C GLU A 65 -15.56 -6.65 -23.92
N THR A 66 -15.26 -7.20 -25.09
CA THR A 66 -15.56 -6.59 -26.40
C THR A 66 -16.95 -6.96 -26.93
N ARG A 67 -17.53 -8.06 -26.46
CA ARG A 67 -18.81 -8.59 -26.92
C ARG A 67 -19.79 -8.73 -25.75
N ASP A 68 -20.73 -7.79 -25.64
CA ASP A 68 -21.85 -7.89 -24.70
C ASP A 68 -22.78 -9.04 -25.11
N GLN A 69 -22.89 -10.03 -24.23
CA GLN A 69 -23.66 -11.26 -24.42
C GLN A 69 -24.99 -11.25 -23.65
N ALA A 70 -25.39 -10.12 -23.07
CA ALA A 70 -26.59 -10.04 -22.22
C ALA A 70 -27.86 -10.51 -22.94
N THR A 71 -28.06 -10.12 -24.20
CA THR A 71 -29.22 -10.55 -25.01
C THR A 71 -29.17 -12.04 -25.37
N ALA A 72 -27.98 -12.60 -25.54
CA ALA A 72 -27.81 -14.00 -25.93
C ALA A 72 -28.00 -14.97 -24.75
N HIS A 73 -27.78 -14.53 -23.51
CA HIS A 73 -27.88 -15.35 -22.30
C HIS A 73 -28.82 -14.74 -21.25
N PRO A 74 -30.12 -14.56 -21.55
CA PRO A 74 -31.06 -13.88 -20.67
C PRO A 74 -31.23 -14.60 -19.31
N ASP A 75 -31.16 -15.93 -19.29
CA ASP A 75 -31.25 -16.70 -18.04
C ASP A 75 -30.05 -16.43 -17.11
N ARG A 76 -28.85 -16.29 -17.69
CA ARG A 76 -27.63 -15.96 -16.94
C ARG A 76 -27.69 -14.54 -16.39
N VAL A 77 -28.19 -13.59 -17.20
CA VAL A 77 -28.45 -12.21 -16.76
C VAL A 77 -29.47 -12.20 -15.62
N LYS A 78 -30.57 -12.94 -15.72
CA LYS A 78 -31.58 -13.01 -14.67
C LYS A 78 -31.01 -13.57 -13.35
N GLN A 79 -30.25 -14.66 -13.43
CA GLN A 79 -29.63 -15.29 -12.27
C GLN A 79 -28.61 -14.36 -11.59
N MET A 80 -27.62 -13.87 -12.35
CA MET A 80 -26.57 -13.00 -11.80
C MET A 80 -27.11 -11.61 -11.42
N GLY A 81 -28.08 -11.12 -12.18
CA GLY A 81 -28.75 -9.83 -11.96
C GLY A 81 -29.48 -9.79 -10.62
N GLY A 82 -30.21 -10.86 -10.27
CA GLY A 82 -30.85 -10.97 -8.95
C GLY A 82 -29.84 -10.87 -7.80
N VAL A 83 -28.73 -11.61 -7.89
CA VAL A 83 -27.64 -11.54 -6.90
C VAL A 83 -27.01 -10.15 -6.85
N LEU A 84 -26.75 -9.52 -8.00
CA LEU A 84 -26.17 -8.18 -8.08
C LEU A 84 -27.10 -7.14 -7.45
N GLU A 85 -28.40 -7.20 -7.73
CA GLU A 85 -29.41 -6.30 -7.18
C GLU A 85 -29.54 -6.41 -5.66
N ASP A 86 -29.55 -7.63 -5.13
CA ASP A 86 -29.64 -7.87 -3.68
C ASP A 86 -28.42 -7.31 -2.96
N LEU A 87 -27.22 -7.60 -3.47
CA LEU A 87 -25.97 -7.04 -2.94
C LEU A 87 -25.93 -5.51 -3.05
N PHE A 88 -26.38 -4.94 -4.18
CA PHE A 88 -26.47 -3.51 -4.36
C PHE A 88 -27.39 -2.85 -3.32
N ARG A 89 -28.58 -3.41 -3.10
CA ARG A 89 -29.52 -2.91 -2.06
C ARG A 89 -28.94 -3.07 -0.65
N GLN A 90 -28.27 -4.18 -0.38
CA GLN A 90 -27.60 -4.40 0.90
C GLN A 90 -26.53 -3.34 1.15
N VAL A 91 -25.62 -3.13 0.18
CA VAL A 91 -24.57 -2.10 0.26
C VAL A 91 -25.19 -0.71 0.42
N GLN A 92 -26.23 -0.37 -0.33
CA GLN A 92 -26.94 0.91 -0.17
C GLN A 92 -27.51 1.09 1.25
N LYS A 93 -28.10 0.03 1.83
CA LYS A 93 -28.66 0.06 3.19
C LYS A 93 -27.57 0.23 4.25
N GLU A 94 -26.48 -0.53 4.14
CA GLU A 94 -25.40 -0.59 5.13
C GLU A 94 -24.40 0.58 5.03
N THR A 95 -24.25 1.20 3.86
CA THR A 95 -23.29 2.30 3.67
C THR A 95 -23.64 3.46 4.61
N PRO A 96 -22.71 3.95 5.45
CA PRO A 96 -23.00 5.09 6.31
C PRO A 96 -23.25 6.38 5.50
N THR A 97 -24.12 7.24 6.00
CA THR A 97 -24.29 8.60 5.49
C THR A 97 -23.33 9.52 6.22
N TRP A 98 -22.39 10.10 5.49
CA TRP A 98 -21.39 11.01 6.05
C TRP A 98 -21.89 12.45 6.03
N THR A 99 -21.50 13.24 7.03
CA THR A 99 -21.74 14.68 7.02
C THR A 99 -20.99 15.34 5.88
N ALA A 100 -21.57 16.40 5.31
CA ALA A 100 -20.92 17.15 4.25
C ALA A 100 -19.57 17.69 4.74
N TRP A 101 -18.54 17.49 3.93
CA TRP A 101 -17.18 17.90 4.24
C TRP A 101 -16.49 18.43 3.00
N THR A 102 -15.92 19.62 3.11
CA THR A 102 -15.17 20.27 2.03
C THR A 102 -13.69 20.01 2.24
N TRP A 103 -13.00 19.43 1.25
CA TRP A 103 -11.57 19.23 1.34
C TRP A 103 -10.86 20.60 1.28
N PRO A 104 -10.08 21.00 2.30
CA PRO A 104 -9.45 22.32 2.34
C PRO A 104 -8.34 22.52 1.30
N ARG A 105 -7.90 21.44 0.62
CA ARG A 105 -6.83 21.44 -0.39
C ARG A 105 -5.52 22.09 0.10
N HIS A 106 -5.21 21.96 1.39
CA HIS A 106 -4.00 22.55 1.96
C HIS A 106 -2.74 21.99 1.30
N GLU A 107 -2.73 20.71 0.99
CA GLU A 107 -1.64 20.02 0.31
C GLU A 107 -1.39 20.62 -1.07
N GLY A 108 -2.44 20.83 -1.87
CA GLY A 108 -2.32 21.43 -3.21
C GLY A 108 -1.79 22.88 -3.20
N LYS A 109 -2.01 23.63 -2.11
CA LYS A 109 -1.46 24.99 -1.94
C LYS A 109 0.00 24.99 -1.47
N ARG A 110 0.43 23.95 -0.76
CA ARG A 110 1.79 23.81 -0.20
C ARG A 110 2.73 23.05 -1.13
N ILE A 111 2.19 22.12 -1.92
CA ILE A 111 2.89 21.44 -3.00
C ILE A 111 2.92 22.42 -4.17
N ALA A 112 3.90 23.32 -4.14
CA ALA A 112 4.27 24.03 -5.34
C ALA A 112 4.85 23.00 -6.31
N TRP A 113 4.05 22.59 -7.32
CA TRP A 113 4.56 21.97 -8.55
C TRP A 113 5.32 23.04 -9.37
N ALA A 114 6.16 23.82 -8.71
CA ALA A 114 6.87 24.97 -9.26
C ALA A 114 8.00 24.45 -10.15
N GLY A 115 7.69 24.35 -11.44
CA GLY A 115 8.66 24.22 -12.51
C GLY A 115 8.48 22.96 -13.35
N LYS A 116 9.11 22.98 -14.53
CA LYS A 116 9.49 21.75 -15.25
C LYS A 116 10.32 20.92 -14.28
N LEU A 117 9.69 20.02 -13.52
CA LEU A 117 10.38 19.08 -12.66
C LEU A 117 11.47 18.42 -13.49
N ARG A 118 12.72 18.51 -13.02
CA ARG A 118 13.87 17.89 -13.68
C ARG A 118 14.01 16.41 -13.31
N GLY A 119 13.17 15.94 -12.39
CA GLY A 119 12.98 14.54 -12.02
C GLY A 119 11.56 14.10 -12.37
N TYR A 120 11.44 12.90 -12.93
CA TYR A 120 10.17 12.31 -13.32
C TYR A 120 9.97 11.03 -12.52
N GLY A 121 8.89 10.96 -11.75
CA GLY A 121 8.33 9.67 -11.35
C GLY A 121 7.52 9.08 -12.50
N TRP A 122 7.14 7.79 -12.39
CA TRP A 122 6.24 7.14 -13.37
C TRP A 122 4.98 7.96 -13.67
N ARG A 123 4.48 8.69 -12.66
CA ARG A 123 3.29 9.53 -12.77
C ARG A 123 3.53 10.97 -13.23
N THR A 124 4.72 11.31 -13.74
CA THR A 124 5.08 12.68 -14.19
C THR A 124 4.76 13.75 -13.14
N ASN A 125 3.81 14.65 -13.41
CA ASN A 125 3.29 15.67 -12.50
C ASN A 125 2.15 15.16 -11.59
N GLY A 126 2.14 13.85 -11.31
CA GLY A 126 1.08 13.15 -10.57
C GLY A 126 -0.05 12.60 -11.45
N THR A 127 -0.12 12.97 -12.75
CA THR A 127 -1.21 12.52 -13.65
C THR A 127 -1.01 11.12 -14.22
N GLY A 128 0.24 10.68 -14.39
CA GLY A 128 0.55 9.45 -15.15
C GLY A 128 0.13 9.50 -16.62
N SER A 129 -0.13 10.69 -17.16
CA SER A 129 -0.46 10.88 -18.57
C SER A 129 0.80 11.22 -19.37
N HIS A 130 0.95 10.57 -20.53
CA HIS A 130 2.07 10.74 -21.46
C HIS A 130 1.55 11.06 -22.88
N PRO A 131 0.91 12.23 -23.08
CA PRO A 131 0.35 12.58 -24.38
C PRO A 131 1.48 12.73 -25.42
N GLY A 132 1.37 11.99 -26.52
CA GLY A 132 2.37 11.96 -27.59
C GLY A 132 3.52 10.97 -27.39
N ALA A 133 3.48 10.14 -26.35
CA ALA A 133 4.41 9.01 -26.24
C ALA A 133 4.05 7.93 -27.26
N ASP A 134 5.05 7.54 -28.06
CA ASP A 134 5.00 6.35 -28.91
C ASP A 134 5.46 5.13 -28.10
N ALA A 135 4.58 4.66 -27.21
CA ALA A 135 4.90 3.56 -26.32
C ALA A 135 4.83 2.21 -27.07
N PRO A 136 5.79 1.29 -26.86
CA PRO A 136 5.71 -0.04 -27.44
C PRO A 136 4.40 -0.74 -27.04
N THR A 137 3.68 -1.25 -28.04
CA THR A 137 2.39 -1.97 -27.85
C THR A 137 2.58 -3.48 -27.67
N HIS A 138 3.82 -3.96 -27.77
CA HIS A 138 4.21 -5.35 -27.57
C HIS A 138 5.41 -5.43 -26.63
N TRP A 139 5.49 -6.46 -25.80
CA TRP A 139 6.61 -6.67 -24.87
C TRP A 139 6.84 -8.17 -24.71
N SER A 140 8.11 -8.59 -24.67
CA SER A 140 8.50 -9.95 -24.30
C SER A 140 9.79 -9.89 -23.49
N PRO A 141 10.23 -10.98 -22.84
CA PRO A 141 11.54 -11.01 -22.17
C PRO A 141 12.74 -10.71 -23.09
N LYS A 142 12.53 -10.65 -24.42
CA LYS A 142 13.56 -10.40 -25.42
C LYS A 142 13.29 -9.19 -26.31
N GLU A 143 12.11 -8.59 -26.27
CA GLU A 143 11.68 -7.54 -27.18
C GLU A 143 11.20 -6.31 -26.42
N ASN A 144 11.49 -5.14 -26.98
CA ASN A 144 11.14 -3.83 -26.43
C ASN A 144 11.72 -3.54 -25.03
N ILE A 145 12.70 -4.34 -24.57
CA ILE A 145 13.49 -4.09 -23.36
C ILE A 145 14.80 -3.39 -23.72
N ALA A 146 15.00 -2.17 -23.22
CA ALA A 146 16.25 -1.43 -23.43
C ALA A 146 17.43 -2.05 -22.65
N TRP A 147 17.19 -2.44 -21.40
CA TRP A 147 18.13 -3.16 -20.54
C TRP A 147 17.39 -3.81 -19.38
N ALA A 148 18.01 -4.84 -18.79
CA ALA A 148 17.56 -5.47 -17.56
C ALA A 148 18.78 -5.70 -16.67
N THR A 149 18.72 -5.20 -15.43
CA THR A 149 19.82 -5.32 -14.47
C THR A 149 19.34 -6.04 -13.22
N PRO A 150 19.97 -7.16 -12.81
CA PRO A 150 19.75 -7.75 -11.50
C PRO A 150 20.09 -6.73 -10.41
N LEU A 151 19.13 -6.42 -9.54
CA LEU A 151 19.38 -5.53 -8.41
C LEU A 151 20.27 -6.21 -7.36
N PRO A 152 21.08 -5.44 -6.60
CA PRO A 152 21.96 -6.00 -5.56
C PRO A 152 21.21 -6.83 -4.51
N THR A 153 19.99 -6.41 -4.19
CA THR A 153 19.03 -7.14 -3.35
C THR A 153 17.61 -6.90 -3.89
N ARG A 154 16.64 -7.66 -3.36
CA ARG A 154 15.23 -7.48 -3.72
C ARG A 154 14.76 -6.05 -3.42
N SER A 155 13.71 -5.63 -4.11
CA SER A 155 13.05 -4.33 -3.92
C SER A 155 11.54 -4.49 -4.00
N ASN A 156 10.82 -3.71 -3.20
CA ASN A 156 9.37 -3.49 -3.36
C ASN A 156 9.05 -2.06 -3.85
N SER A 157 10.08 -1.29 -4.19
CA SER A 157 9.94 0.10 -4.62
C SER A 157 9.77 0.19 -6.13
N LEU A 158 8.95 1.15 -6.55
CA LEU A 158 9.00 1.61 -7.95
C LEU A 158 10.25 2.45 -8.17
N PRO A 159 10.83 2.46 -9.38
CA PRO A 159 11.92 3.36 -9.70
C PRO A 159 11.42 4.79 -9.95
N VAL A 160 12.27 5.77 -9.66
CA VAL A 160 12.16 7.15 -10.19
C VAL A 160 13.38 7.46 -11.04
N PHE A 161 13.24 8.39 -11.99
CA PHE A 161 14.31 8.69 -12.92
C PHE A 161 14.54 10.20 -13.08
N THR A 162 15.76 10.50 -13.48
CA THR A 162 16.22 11.82 -13.89
C THR A 162 16.78 11.69 -15.31
N ARG A 163 17.37 12.75 -15.87
CA ARG A 163 17.91 12.71 -17.24
C ARG A 163 18.95 11.62 -17.51
N ARG A 164 19.67 11.14 -16.48
CA ARG A 164 20.80 10.19 -16.64
C ARG A 164 20.79 9.06 -15.64
N SER A 165 19.82 8.98 -14.75
CA SER A 165 19.88 8.03 -13.64
C SER A 165 18.51 7.55 -13.23
N VAL A 166 18.48 6.28 -12.85
CA VAL A 166 17.35 5.61 -12.22
C VAL A 166 17.67 5.40 -10.75
N PHE A 167 16.70 5.61 -9.87
CA PHE A 167 16.81 5.42 -8.44
C PHE A 167 15.72 4.47 -7.98
N THR A 168 16.07 3.46 -7.20
CA THR A 168 15.11 2.56 -6.57
C THR A 168 15.61 2.15 -5.18
N CYS A 169 14.69 1.93 -4.24
CA CYS A 169 15.07 1.38 -2.94
C CYS A 169 15.45 -0.09 -3.09
N VAL A 170 16.37 -0.60 -2.28
CA VAL A 170 16.84 -1.99 -2.26
C VAL A 170 16.99 -2.46 -0.81
N GLU A 171 16.57 -3.69 -0.51
CA GLU A 171 16.45 -4.14 0.88
C GLU A 171 17.78 -4.22 1.63
N PRO A 172 17.79 -4.00 2.96
CA PRO A 172 16.62 -3.62 3.77
C PRO A 172 16.34 -2.11 3.75
N PHE A 173 17.36 -1.25 3.75
CA PHE A 173 17.19 0.21 3.89
C PHE A 173 18.06 0.97 2.88
N GLY A 174 18.24 0.38 1.71
CA GLY A 174 19.14 0.86 0.68
C GLY A 174 18.45 1.74 -0.35
N LEU A 175 19.17 2.72 -0.88
CA LEU A 175 18.88 3.37 -2.16
C LEU A 175 19.97 2.97 -3.16
N ALA A 176 19.56 2.45 -4.32
CA ALA A 176 20.44 2.18 -5.44
C ALA A 176 20.27 3.25 -6.53
N LYS A 177 21.39 3.66 -7.12
CA LYS A 177 21.44 4.48 -8.33
C LYS A 177 21.95 3.64 -9.48
N LEU A 178 21.20 3.64 -10.58
CA LEU A 178 21.57 3.00 -11.83
C LEU A 178 21.78 4.07 -12.90
N ASP A 179 22.64 3.79 -13.88
CA ASP A 179 22.72 4.58 -15.09
C ASP A 179 21.48 4.33 -15.96
N LEU A 180 20.90 5.40 -16.53
CA LEU A 180 19.71 5.27 -17.35
C LEU A 180 20.00 4.65 -18.73
N ALA A 181 21.23 4.79 -19.24
CA ALA A 181 21.58 4.36 -20.59
C ALA A 181 21.75 2.83 -20.68
N ASP A 182 22.37 2.21 -19.67
CA ASP A 182 22.72 0.78 -19.69
C ASP A 182 22.21 -0.01 -18.47
N GLY A 183 21.57 0.65 -17.51
CA GLY A 183 21.04 0.02 -16.30
C GLY A 183 22.11 -0.31 -15.25
N LYS A 184 23.38 -0.01 -15.48
CA LYS A 184 24.46 -0.39 -14.56
C LYS A 184 24.25 0.24 -13.18
N VAL A 185 24.34 -0.58 -12.12
CA VAL A 185 24.35 -0.07 -10.74
C VAL A 185 25.63 0.74 -10.53
N LEU A 186 25.46 2.04 -10.32
CA LEU A 186 26.55 2.99 -10.10
C LEU A 186 26.96 3.02 -8.62
N TRP A 187 25.98 3.01 -7.72
CA TRP A 187 26.22 2.91 -6.27
C TRP A 187 24.96 2.46 -5.52
N GLN A 188 25.18 2.03 -4.28
CA GLN A 188 24.15 1.79 -3.27
C GLN A 188 24.53 2.48 -1.95
N ARG A 189 23.53 3.01 -1.24
CA ARG A 189 23.68 3.56 0.12
C ARG A 189 22.59 3.03 1.05
N THR A 190 23.00 2.48 2.18
CA THR A 190 22.10 2.04 3.24
C THR A 190 21.87 3.18 4.23
N SER A 191 20.62 3.44 4.60
CA SER A 191 20.25 4.39 5.64
C SER A 191 19.86 3.64 6.91
N SER A 192 20.65 3.81 7.98
CA SER A 192 20.47 3.07 9.23
C SER A 192 20.17 3.99 10.41
N TYR A 193 19.87 3.39 11.57
CA TYR A 193 19.61 4.16 12.77
C TYR A 193 20.81 4.98 13.25
N THR A 194 22.04 4.57 12.93
CA THR A 194 23.24 5.37 13.27
C THR A 194 23.31 6.67 12.49
N ASP A 195 22.56 6.80 11.39
CA ASP A 195 22.51 8.05 10.61
C ASP A 195 21.61 9.10 11.26
N ILE A 196 20.74 8.68 12.18
CA ILE A 196 19.76 9.54 12.88
C ILE A 196 19.91 9.51 14.40
N THR A 197 20.90 8.80 14.92
CA THR A 197 21.23 8.75 16.35
C THR A 197 22.65 9.20 16.56
N SER A 198 22.89 9.98 17.62
CA SER A 198 24.24 10.38 17.98
C SER A 198 25.10 9.14 18.28
N PRO A 199 26.38 9.13 17.86
CA PRO A 199 27.31 8.08 18.26
C PRO A 199 27.32 7.92 19.79
N GLY A 200 27.05 6.70 20.28
CA GLY A 200 26.95 6.40 21.71
C GLY A 200 25.52 6.02 22.16
N ASP A 201 24.49 6.67 21.62
CA ASP A 201 23.10 6.37 21.99
C ASP A 201 22.62 5.05 21.40
N TRP A 202 23.07 4.72 20.18
CA TRP A 202 22.61 3.53 19.46
C TRP A 202 22.92 2.22 20.21
N VAL A 203 24.06 2.12 20.89
CA VAL A 203 24.43 0.91 21.64
C VAL A 203 23.43 0.64 22.77
N THR A 204 23.04 1.70 23.48
CA THR A 204 22.05 1.63 24.57
C THR A 204 20.67 1.32 24.02
N ILE A 205 20.24 2.02 22.96
CA ILE A 205 18.96 1.76 22.28
C ILE A 205 18.87 0.30 21.81
N LEU A 206 19.95 -0.23 21.22
CA LEU A 206 19.99 -1.60 20.73
C LEU A 206 19.85 -2.63 21.87
N LYS A 207 20.41 -2.35 23.06
CA LYS A 207 20.19 -3.19 24.24
C LYS A 207 18.73 -3.18 24.67
N GLU A 208 18.10 -2.00 24.71
CA GLU A 208 16.69 -1.88 25.05
C GLU A 208 15.78 -2.56 24.02
N VAL A 209 16.08 -2.44 22.72
CA VAL A 209 15.36 -3.15 21.64
C VAL A 209 15.46 -4.66 21.82
N LYS A 210 16.65 -5.19 22.17
CA LYS A 210 16.82 -6.62 22.44
C LYS A 210 16.01 -7.07 23.66
N GLN A 211 16.02 -6.29 24.74
CA GLN A 211 15.24 -6.58 25.94
C GLN A 211 13.73 -6.56 25.65
N LEU A 212 13.24 -5.54 24.94
CA LEU A 212 11.85 -5.48 24.49
C LEU A 212 11.50 -6.70 23.63
N LYS A 213 12.40 -7.11 22.73
CA LYS A 213 12.18 -8.33 21.93
C LYS A 213 11.98 -9.56 22.82
N THR A 214 12.85 -9.77 23.81
CA THR A 214 12.72 -10.89 24.77
C THR A 214 11.38 -10.87 25.48
N ILE A 215 10.92 -9.70 25.94
CA ILE A 215 9.60 -9.53 26.57
C ILE A 215 8.49 -9.93 25.59
N THR A 216 8.52 -9.41 24.36
CA THR A 216 7.47 -9.69 23.36
C THR A 216 7.46 -11.15 22.88
N ASP A 217 8.63 -11.80 22.83
CA ASP A 217 8.73 -13.23 22.51
C ASP A 217 8.10 -14.08 23.64
N GLU A 218 8.35 -13.72 24.90
CA GLU A 218 7.76 -14.38 26.08
C GLU A 218 6.23 -14.21 26.09
N GLN A 219 5.73 -12.99 25.87
CA GLN A 219 4.29 -12.73 25.73
C GLN A 219 3.66 -13.57 24.61
N ALA A 220 4.32 -13.68 23.45
CA ALA A 220 3.79 -14.49 22.34
C ALA A 220 3.73 -16.00 22.67
N LEU A 221 4.66 -16.50 23.49
CA LEU A 221 4.63 -17.88 23.97
C LEU A 221 3.50 -18.10 24.98
N LEU A 222 3.38 -17.21 25.96
CA LEU A 222 2.33 -17.24 26.98
C LEU A 222 0.94 -17.16 26.36
N ARG A 223 0.74 -16.28 25.38
CA ARG A 223 -0.53 -16.17 24.66
C ARG A 223 -0.94 -17.48 24.01
N LYS A 224 -0.01 -18.15 23.31
CA LYS A 224 -0.26 -19.47 22.71
C LYS A 224 -0.56 -20.55 23.74
N GLN A 225 0.08 -20.48 24.91
CA GLN A 225 -0.21 -21.41 26.01
C GLN A 225 -1.60 -21.17 26.58
N ARG A 226 -1.99 -19.89 26.77
CA ARG A 226 -3.32 -19.49 27.23
C ARG A 226 -4.40 -19.96 26.26
N GLU A 227 -4.27 -19.62 24.97
CA GLU A 227 -5.20 -20.05 23.90
C GLU A 227 -5.41 -21.57 23.93
N LYS A 228 -4.33 -22.36 24.08
CA LYS A 228 -4.42 -23.81 24.18
C LYS A 228 -5.15 -24.31 25.43
N LEU A 229 -5.01 -23.62 26.56
CA LEU A 229 -5.72 -23.96 27.80
C LEU A 229 -7.20 -23.57 27.72
N GLU A 230 -7.51 -22.41 27.13
CA GLU A 230 -8.87 -21.96 26.86
C GLU A 230 -9.62 -22.97 25.98
N ASP A 231 -8.99 -23.46 24.90
CA ASP A 231 -9.54 -24.51 24.03
C ASP A 231 -9.86 -25.84 24.75
N GLN A 232 -9.19 -26.10 25.87
CA GLN A 232 -9.38 -27.32 26.67
C GLN A 232 -10.48 -27.18 27.71
N LEU A 233 -10.93 -25.96 28.01
CA LEU A 233 -11.79 -25.64 29.15
C LEU A 233 -13.15 -26.35 29.09
N ASP A 234 -13.78 -26.40 27.92
CA ASP A 234 -15.09 -27.03 27.74
C ASP A 234 -15.09 -28.53 28.01
N LYS A 235 -13.95 -29.19 27.74
CA LYS A 235 -13.78 -30.66 27.84
C LYS A 235 -13.06 -31.08 29.12
N ALA A 236 -12.57 -30.13 29.92
CA ALA A 236 -11.82 -30.41 31.13
C ALA A 236 -12.74 -30.97 32.24
N LYS A 237 -12.29 -32.05 32.89
CA LYS A 237 -12.93 -32.59 34.10
C LYS A 237 -12.71 -31.69 35.31
N ASP A 238 -11.57 -31.00 35.35
CA ASP A 238 -11.18 -30.07 36.41
C ASP A 238 -10.98 -28.68 35.80
N LYS A 239 -12.10 -27.94 35.72
CA LYS A 239 -12.12 -26.60 35.11
C LYS A 239 -11.43 -25.57 36.01
N ASP A 240 -11.58 -25.69 37.32
CA ASP A 240 -11.00 -24.76 38.29
C ASP A 240 -9.47 -24.78 38.24
N ALA A 241 -8.86 -25.98 38.11
CA ALA A 241 -7.41 -26.09 37.94
C ALA A 241 -6.91 -25.52 36.59
N LEU A 242 -7.72 -25.55 35.53
CA LEU A 242 -7.38 -24.91 34.26
C LEU A 242 -7.49 -23.39 34.36
N LEU A 243 -8.58 -22.87 34.94
CA LEU A 243 -8.77 -21.44 35.17
C LEU A 243 -7.64 -20.85 36.01
N ALA A 244 -7.24 -21.52 37.10
CA ALA A 244 -6.11 -21.07 37.93
C ALA A 244 -4.76 -21.04 37.17
N LYS A 245 -4.59 -21.84 36.10
CA LYS A 245 -3.41 -21.76 35.23
C LYS A 245 -3.52 -20.60 34.24
N ILE A 246 -4.70 -20.38 33.68
CA ILE A 246 -4.99 -19.25 32.78
C ILE A 246 -4.75 -17.93 33.52
N GLU A 247 -5.31 -17.75 34.72
CA GLU A 247 -5.13 -16.55 35.55
C GLU A 247 -3.64 -16.26 35.83
N LYS A 248 -2.83 -17.29 36.10
CA LYS A 248 -1.37 -17.14 36.30
C LYS A 248 -0.66 -16.68 35.03
N ILE A 249 -1.08 -17.17 33.86
CA ILE A 249 -0.52 -16.73 32.58
C ILE A 249 -0.92 -15.27 32.32
N GLU A 250 -2.18 -14.92 32.53
CA GLU A 250 -2.69 -13.56 32.33
C GLU A 250 -1.97 -12.54 33.23
N ALA A 251 -1.80 -12.85 34.52
CA ALA A 251 -1.03 -11.99 35.44
C ALA A 251 0.43 -11.80 34.98
N ARG A 252 1.05 -12.83 34.38
CA ARG A 252 2.39 -12.72 33.81
C ARG A 252 2.40 -11.88 32.53
N GLU A 253 1.41 -12.06 31.65
CA GLU A 253 1.26 -11.25 30.44
C GLU A 253 1.07 -9.77 30.78
N GLU A 254 0.25 -9.45 31.78
CA GLU A 254 0.03 -8.08 32.28
C GLU A 254 1.35 -7.46 32.79
N SER A 255 2.10 -8.18 33.63
CA SER A 255 3.41 -7.71 34.12
C SER A 255 4.43 -7.51 32.98
N LEU A 256 4.42 -8.36 31.96
CA LEU A 256 5.25 -8.19 30.78
C LEU A 256 4.80 -7.01 29.92
N GLN A 257 3.49 -6.78 29.83
CA GLN A 257 2.90 -5.67 29.08
C GLN A 257 3.30 -4.34 29.71
N GLU A 258 3.19 -4.20 31.03
CA GLU A 258 3.62 -3.00 31.76
C GLU A 258 5.11 -2.69 31.51
N LYS A 259 5.97 -3.73 31.50
CA LYS A 259 7.39 -3.57 31.17
C LYS A 259 7.59 -3.12 29.72
N ALA A 260 6.84 -3.69 28.77
CA ALA A 260 6.92 -3.31 27.36
C ALA A 260 6.47 -1.86 27.15
N ASP A 261 5.38 -1.45 27.81
CA ASP A 261 4.83 -0.09 27.77
C ASP A 261 5.81 0.94 28.36
N GLY A 262 6.59 0.53 29.36
CA GLY A 262 7.71 1.31 29.92
C GLY A 262 8.93 1.48 29.00
N MET A 263 8.92 0.90 27.78
CA MET A 263 10.04 0.96 26.83
C MET A 263 9.72 1.68 25.50
N PRO A 264 9.16 2.90 25.51
CA PRO A 264 8.72 3.58 24.28
C PRO A 264 9.87 3.91 23.32
N ARG A 265 11.09 4.11 23.86
CA ARG A 265 12.29 4.30 23.04
C ARG A 265 12.63 3.03 22.27
N ALA A 266 12.70 1.88 22.93
CA ALA A 266 12.90 0.60 22.27
C ALA A 266 11.84 0.34 21.20
N ALA A 267 10.56 0.55 21.53
CA ALA A 267 9.44 0.35 20.62
C ALA A 267 9.55 1.21 19.34
N ARG A 268 10.10 2.44 19.45
CA ARG A 268 10.35 3.31 18.29
C ARG A 268 11.39 2.74 17.32
N TYR A 269 12.41 2.05 17.83
CA TYR A 269 13.53 1.51 17.05
C TYR A 269 13.39 0.02 16.72
N THR A 270 12.39 -0.66 17.27
CA THR A 270 12.02 -2.02 16.85
C THR A 270 11.51 -2.00 15.41
N LEU A 271 12.10 -2.87 14.57
CA LEU A 271 11.68 -3.01 13.19
C LEU A 271 10.27 -3.61 13.12
N PRO A 272 9.40 -3.08 12.24
CA PRO A 272 8.10 -3.68 12.02
C PRO A 272 8.24 -5.08 11.41
N ILE A 273 7.32 -5.98 11.76
CA ILE A 273 7.29 -7.33 11.18
C ILE A 273 6.96 -7.22 9.69
N THR A 274 7.74 -7.92 8.87
CA THR A 274 7.51 -8.04 7.42
C THR A 274 7.14 -9.47 7.06
N GLN A 275 6.27 -9.64 6.06
CA GLN A 275 6.03 -10.91 5.39
C GLN A 275 7.09 -11.07 4.30
N ARG A 276 8.16 -11.80 4.60
CA ARG A 276 9.34 -11.93 3.71
C ARG A 276 8.99 -12.38 2.28
N GLN A 277 7.85 -13.02 2.02
CA GLN A 277 7.47 -13.38 0.65
C GLN A 277 6.88 -12.21 -0.15
N TYR A 278 6.21 -11.25 0.50
CA TYR A 278 5.37 -10.25 -0.17
C TYR A 278 5.85 -8.81 0.05
N ASN A 279 6.45 -8.51 1.19
CA ASN A 279 6.92 -7.17 1.50
C ASN A 279 8.25 -7.17 2.27
N GLY A 280 8.81 -5.98 2.38
CA GLY A 280 10.02 -5.69 3.12
C GLY A 280 10.00 -4.25 3.62
N TYR A 281 11.18 -3.69 3.82
CA TYR A 281 11.34 -2.33 4.34
C TYR A 281 11.53 -1.27 3.25
N THR A 282 11.43 -1.64 1.96
CA THR A 282 11.65 -0.75 0.81
C THR A 282 10.39 -0.47 -0.01
N THR A 283 9.20 -0.62 0.57
CA THR A 283 7.93 -0.39 -0.14
C THR A 283 7.73 1.07 -0.59
N ALA A 284 8.23 2.04 0.19
CA ALA A 284 8.07 3.44 -0.16
C ALA A 284 8.95 3.81 -1.36
N THR A 285 8.31 4.30 -2.42
CA THR A 285 8.98 4.75 -3.64
C THR A 285 9.76 6.04 -3.36
N PRO A 286 11.04 6.15 -3.79
CA PRO A 286 11.82 7.38 -3.68
C PRO A 286 11.11 8.53 -4.39
N ILE A 287 11.40 9.76 -3.99
CA ILE A 287 10.92 10.96 -4.66
C ILE A 287 12.13 11.81 -5.05
N THR A 288 12.06 12.51 -6.18
CA THR A 288 13.13 13.40 -6.62
C THR A 288 12.59 14.67 -7.24
N ASP A 289 13.28 15.79 -7.04
CA ASP A 289 13.06 17.07 -7.75
C ASP A 289 13.99 17.21 -8.98
N GLY A 290 14.82 16.19 -9.23
CA GLY A 290 15.87 16.17 -10.26
C GLY A 290 17.26 16.54 -9.75
N ARG A 291 17.41 17.05 -8.52
CA ARG A 291 18.70 17.35 -7.86
C ARG A 291 18.89 16.50 -6.60
N LEU A 292 17.84 16.39 -5.79
CA LEU A 292 17.79 15.65 -4.55
C LEU A 292 16.94 14.40 -4.73
N VAL A 293 17.25 13.37 -3.96
CA VAL A 293 16.44 12.16 -3.85
C VAL A 293 16.10 11.94 -2.38
N TRP A 294 14.81 11.82 -2.09
CA TRP A 294 14.30 11.53 -0.77
C TRP A 294 13.78 10.10 -0.71
N THR A 295 14.09 9.44 0.40
CA THR A 295 13.65 8.07 0.68
C THR A 295 13.18 7.95 2.11
N VAL A 296 12.21 7.08 2.33
CA VAL A 296 11.81 6.62 3.66
C VAL A 296 11.81 5.10 3.65
N PHE A 297 12.26 4.46 4.73
CA PHE A 297 12.31 3.01 4.82
C PHE A 297 11.46 2.49 5.98
N GLY A 298 11.24 1.18 6.05
CA GLY A 298 10.46 0.55 7.11
C GLY A 298 11.10 0.64 8.50
N ASN A 299 12.39 1.00 8.60
CA ASN A 299 13.01 1.44 9.86
C ASN A 299 12.63 2.87 10.27
N ARG A 300 11.70 3.54 9.56
CA ARG A 300 11.21 4.90 9.83
C ARG A 300 12.28 5.98 9.67
N VAL A 301 13.42 5.66 9.07
CA VAL A 301 14.46 6.64 8.71
C VAL A 301 14.05 7.31 7.40
N ALA A 302 14.04 8.65 7.40
CA ALA A 302 13.91 9.47 6.21
C ALA A 302 15.28 10.08 5.87
N THR A 303 15.72 9.93 4.62
CA THR A 303 17.00 10.47 4.16
C THR A 303 16.85 11.29 2.88
N CYS A 304 17.77 12.24 2.73
CA CYS A 304 17.91 13.09 1.56
C CYS A 304 19.33 12.94 1.02
N PHE A 305 19.43 12.56 -0.25
CA PHE A 305 20.69 12.44 -0.97
C PHE A 305 20.81 13.56 -2.00
N GLU A 306 21.90 14.31 -1.92
CA GLU A 306 22.32 15.15 -3.04
C GLU A 306 23.22 14.32 -3.95
N TRP A 307 22.86 14.26 -5.24
CA TRP A 307 23.67 13.56 -6.22
C TRP A 307 24.25 14.57 -7.22
N LYS A 308 25.57 14.54 -7.39
CA LYS A 308 26.24 15.30 -8.46
C LYS A 308 26.26 14.46 -9.73
N ALA A 309 26.16 15.12 -10.88
CA ALA A 309 26.17 14.48 -12.20
C ALA A 309 27.53 13.82 -12.53
N THR A 310 28.60 14.17 -11.82
CA THR A 310 29.98 13.74 -12.09
C THR A 310 30.53 12.86 -10.97
N GLY A 311 30.46 11.54 -11.12
CA GLY A 311 31.36 10.51 -10.56
C GLY A 311 31.58 10.38 -9.04
N SER A 312 31.33 11.40 -8.23
CA SER A 312 31.53 11.38 -6.78
C SER A 312 30.31 10.75 -6.10
N GLY A 313 30.56 9.84 -5.14
CA GLY A 313 29.51 9.22 -4.33
C GLY A 313 28.58 10.24 -3.66
N PRO A 314 27.36 9.82 -3.27
CA PRO A 314 26.36 10.76 -2.75
C PRO A 314 26.80 11.37 -1.42
N GLY A 315 26.50 12.66 -1.24
CA GLY A 315 26.56 13.34 0.05
C GLY A 315 25.16 13.41 0.67
N TYR A 316 25.07 13.33 2.00
CA TYR A 316 23.83 13.71 2.69
C TYR A 316 23.55 15.19 2.46
N CYS A 317 22.28 15.55 2.28
CA CYS A 317 21.87 16.94 2.22
C CYS A 317 22.31 17.65 3.51
N ARG A 318 23.13 18.71 3.41
CA ARG A 318 23.40 19.59 4.55
C ARG A 318 22.10 20.31 4.91
N THR A 319 21.40 19.85 5.94
CA THR A 319 20.33 20.61 6.56
C THR A 319 20.97 21.66 7.46
N THR A 320 21.26 22.86 6.93
CA THR A 320 21.34 24.02 7.82
C THR A 320 19.94 24.25 8.38
N PRO A 321 19.72 24.20 9.70
CA PRO A 321 18.48 24.68 10.29
C PRO A 321 18.34 26.16 9.90
N ARG A 322 17.20 26.56 9.37
CA ARG A 322 16.76 27.96 9.39
C ARG A 322 15.93 28.17 10.63
#